data_AF-A0A2T7G5W1-F1
#
_entry.id   AF-A0A2T7G5W1-F1
#
_cell.length_a   1.000
_cell.length_b   1.000
_cell.length_c   1.000
_cell.angle_alpha   90.00
_cell.angle_beta   90.00
_cell.angle_gamma   90.00
#
_symmetry.space_group_name_H-M   'P 1'
#
loop_
_entity.id
_entity.type
_entity.pdbx_description
1 polymer ?
#
loop_
_entity_poly.entity_id
_entity_poly.type
_entity_poly.pdbx_seq_one_letter_code
_entity_poly.pdbx_strand_id
1 'polypeptide(L)'
;MPTERFTFAGHDGADLAARLDLPKGPHLATALFAHCFTCSKDVHAARRIAARLAGAGIAVLRFDFTGLGHSGGEFENTTFTSNVEDLELAAKALEARGMAPGLLIGHSLGGAAVLRVARRIPSVRAVATIGAPFDPGHVTRNFEGALDEIAAHGAAEVNLGGQPVRIGRAFVEDVKGEALAPEIAGLKAALLVLHAPRDAVVGIDNAARIFVAAKHPKSFVTLGDADHLITRASDAEYAAEVIATWATRYLDLQKPAPPPGAPEGVVRVTEADAEGFLQDINSGPRHHALADEPLAYGGTDSGMSPYGFLSAGLGACTSMTIRMYARRKEWPLDHVRVDVCHDKVHAQDAGDASPAKVDQFTRVVYIEGDLSDDQRARLLEIADRCPVHRTLEATSQIVTRAG
;
A
#
# COMPACT_ATOMS: atom_id res chain seq x y z
N MET A 1 -5.79 -8.30 3.12
CA MET A 1 -5.19 -7.43 4.14
C MET A 1 -6.01 -7.63 5.39
N PRO A 2 -5.41 -7.96 6.53
CA PRO A 2 -6.17 -8.12 7.76
C PRO A 2 -6.73 -6.76 8.19
N THR A 3 -8.05 -6.69 8.38
CA THR A 3 -8.72 -5.52 8.97
C THR A 3 -9.34 -5.96 10.29
N GLU A 4 -8.92 -5.35 11.38
CA GLU A 4 -9.42 -5.62 12.73
C GLU A 4 -10.57 -4.66 13.06
N ARG A 5 -11.58 -5.14 13.79
CA ARG A 5 -12.56 -4.27 14.45
C ARG A 5 -11.98 -3.77 15.75
N PHE A 6 -12.03 -2.46 15.96
CA PHE A 6 -11.48 -1.80 17.14
C PHE A 6 -12.56 -0.89 17.72
N THR A 7 -12.65 -0.81 19.03
CA THR A 7 -13.57 0.11 19.72
C THR A 7 -12.79 0.86 20.80
N PHE A 8 -13.10 2.14 20.99
CA PHE A 8 -12.54 2.96 22.05
C PHE A 8 -13.59 3.97 22.54
N ALA A 9 -13.44 4.47 23.77
CA ALA A 9 -14.36 5.46 24.32
C ALA A 9 -14.13 6.85 23.68
N GLY A 10 -15.21 7.47 23.22
CA GLY A 10 -15.26 8.85 22.73
C GLY A 10 -15.35 9.88 23.84
N HIS A 11 -15.43 11.16 23.47
CA HIS A 11 -15.42 12.29 24.40
C HIS A 11 -16.57 12.28 25.42
N ASP A 12 -17.73 11.73 25.05
CA ASP A 12 -18.93 11.59 25.89
C ASP A 12 -19.02 10.24 26.61
N GLY A 13 -17.98 9.40 26.46
CA GLY A 13 -17.93 8.05 27.00
C GLY A 13 -18.65 7.00 26.15
N ALA A 14 -19.23 7.36 25.00
CA ALA A 14 -19.80 6.40 24.07
C ALA A 14 -18.71 5.56 23.38
N ASP A 15 -19.03 4.32 23.04
CA ASP A 15 -18.13 3.45 22.29
C ASP A 15 -18.07 3.87 20.81
N LEU A 16 -16.88 4.22 20.34
CA LEU A 16 -16.63 4.60 18.95
C LEU A 16 -16.12 3.40 18.14
N ALA A 17 -16.81 3.11 17.05
CA ALA A 17 -16.52 1.99 16.17
C ALA A 17 -15.41 2.33 15.17
N ALA A 18 -14.37 1.53 15.16
CA ALA A 18 -13.19 1.72 14.34
C ALA A 18 -12.79 0.46 13.56
N ARG A 19 -11.98 0.69 12.52
CA ARG A 19 -11.36 -0.33 11.69
C ARG A 19 -9.87 -0.04 11.62
N LEU A 20 -9.07 -1.02 12.03
CA LEU A 20 -7.62 -0.96 11.94
C LEU A 20 -7.18 -1.84 10.76
N ASP A 21 -6.76 -1.19 9.69
CA ASP A 21 -6.20 -1.83 8.50
C ASP A 21 -4.71 -2.10 8.73
N LEU A 22 -4.34 -3.37 8.87
CA LEU A 22 -2.98 -3.79 9.18
C LEU A 22 -2.19 -4.17 7.92
N PRO A 23 -0.89 -3.85 7.84
CA PRO A 23 -0.05 -4.32 6.74
C PRO A 23 0.02 -5.84 6.72
N LYS A 24 0.11 -6.43 5.52
CA LYS A 24 0.43 -7.86 5.37
C LYS A 24 1.89 -8.17 5.71
N GLY A 25 2.78 -7.20 5.49
CA GLY A 25 4.20 -7.28 5.82
C GLY A 25 4.52 -6.59 7.15
N PRO A 26 5.77 -6.14 7.37
CA PRO A 26 6.14 -5.49 8.62
C PRO A 26 5.30 -4.23 8.87
N HIS A 27 4.92 -4.03 10.13
CA HIS A 27 4.35 -2.77 10.60
C HIS A 27 5.46 -1.75 10.77
N LEU A 28 5.47 -0.74 9.91
CA LEU A 28 6.51 0.28 9.85
C LEU A 28 6.08 1.60 10.48
N ALA A 29 4.80 1.96 10.35
CA ALA A 29 4.22 3.14 10.99
C ALA A 29 2.71 2.98 11.15
N THR A 30 2.10 3.91 11.89
CA THR A 30 0.64 4.00 12.04
C THR A 30 0.14 5.37 11.58
N ALA A 31 -0.99 5.37 10.88
CA ALA A 31 -1.76 6.55 10.51
C ALA A 31 -3.12 6.55 11.20
N LEU A 32 -3.55 7.73 11.66
CA LEU A 32 -4.93 7.98 12.07
C LEU A 32 -5.63 8.75 10.95
N PHE A 33 -6.68 8.17 10.38
CA PHE A 33 -7.40 8.74 9.25
C PHE A 33 -8.80 9.21 9.67
N ALA A 34 -8.91 10.51 9.89
CA ALA A 34 -10.17 11.25 10.03
C ALA A 34 -10.84 11.42 8.66
N HIS A 35 -11.71 10.48 8.28
CA HIS A 35 -12.51 10.66 7.07
C HIS A 35 -13.55 11.79 7.25
N CYS A 36 -14.17 12.22 6.15
CA CYS A 36 -15.19 13.26 6.19
C CYS A 36 -16.21 13.00 7.30
N PHE A 37 -16.49 14.03 8.10
CA PHE A 37 -17.37 14.05 9.28
C PHE A 37 -18.80 13.61 9.04
N THR A 38 -19.19 13.35 7.80
CA THR A 38 -20.56 13.00 7.44
C THR A 38 -20.61 11.72 6.61
N CYS A 39 -19.46 11.08 6.43
CA CYS A 39 -19.38 9.84 5.72
C CYS A 39 -18.98 8.74 6.70
N SER A 40 -19.49 7.53 6.48
CA SER A 40 -19.08 6.38 7.28
C SER A 40 -17.61 6.03 7.01
N LYS A 41 -16.93 5.39 7.97
CA LYS A 41 -15.59 4.83 7.78
C LYS A 41 -15.50 3.95 6.55
N ASP A 42 -16.60 3.37 6.08
CA ASP A 42 -16.67 2.44 4.95
C ASP A 42 -16.72 3.14 3.58
N VAL A 43 -16.56 4.47 3.51
CA VAL A 43 -16.46 5.20 2.24
C VAL A 43 -15.36 4.62 1.36
N HIS A 44 -15.71 4.40 0.10
CA HIS A 44 -14.82 3.75 -0.86
C HIS A 44 -13.45 4.43 -0.98
N ALA A 45 -13.39 5.76 -0.97
CA ALA A 45 -12.13 6.51 -0.98
C ALA A 45 -11.28 6.22 0.26
N ALA A 46 -11.84 6.36 1.46
CA ALA A 46 -11.13 6.12 2.71
C ALA A 46 -10.62 4.69 2.82
N ARG A 47 -11.44 3.70 2.44
CA ARG A 47 -11.04 2.28 2.41
C ARG A 47 -9.92 2.01 1.41
N ARG A 48 -9.98 2.59 0.21
CA ARG A 48 -8.93 2.42 -0.83
C ARG A 48 -7.62 3.03 -0.39
N ILE A 49 -7.65 4.25 0.16
CA ILE A 49 -6.46 4.93 0.67
C ILE A 49 -5.84 4.13 1.82
N ALA A 50 -6.64 3.72 2.80
CA ALA A 50 -6.16 2.91 3.92
C ALA A 50 -5.54 1.58 3.45
N ALA A 51 -6.16 0.89 2.50
CA ALA A 51 -5.65 -0.36 1.96
C ALA A 51 -4.29 -0.19 1.24
N ARG A 52 -4.12 0.90 0.49
CA ARG A 52 -2.85 1.19 -0.22
C ARG A 52 -1.74 1.58 0.75
N LEU A 53 -2.04 2.39 1.77
CA LEU A 53 -1.09 2.74 2.83
C LEU A 53 -0.64 1.51 3.64
N ALA A 54 -1.56 0.63 3.99
CA ALA A 54 -1.23 -0.63 4.65
C ALA A 54 -0.41 -1.56 3.73
N GLY A 55 -0.62 -1.53 2.41
CA GLY A 55 0.28 -2.17 1.45
C GLY A 55 1.71 -1.63 1.48
N ALA A 56 1.90 -0.37 1.90
CA ALA A 56 3.19 0.28 2.08
C ALA A 56 3.80 0.10 3.50
N GLY A 57 3.20 -0.72 4.36
CA GLY A 57 3.67 -0.96 5.73
C GLY A 57 3.10 0.02 6.79
N ILE A 58 2.17 0.89 6.40
CA ILE A 58 1.56 1.87 7.31
C ILE A 58 0.19 1.36 7.77
N ALA A 59 0.08 0.92 9.02
CA ALA A 59 -1.22 0.56 9.60
C ALA A 59 -2.14 1.79 9.64
N VAL A 60 -3.43 1.65 9.33
CA VAL A 60 -4.35 2.80 9.26
C VAL A 60 -5.57 2.57 10.13
N LEU A 61 -5.80 3.45 11.10
CA LEU A 61 -7.05 3.48 11.86
C LEU A 61 -8.04 4.45 11.21
N ARG A 62 -9.23 3.95 10.90
CA ARG A 62 -10.42 4.74 10.53
C ARG A 62 -11.49 4.51 11.58
N PHE A 63 -12.24 5.53 11.98
CA PHE A 63 -13.32 5.37 12.95
C PHE A 63 -14.49 6.30 12.64
N ASP A 64 -15.69 5.84 12.98
CA ASP A 64 -16.88 6.69 12.92
C ASP A 64 -16.86 7.63 14.15
N PHE A 65 -17.00 8.95 13.97
CA PHE A 65 -17.11 9.89 15.09
C PHE A 65 -18.36 9.64 15.94
N THR A 66 -18.44 10.21 17.15
CA THR A 66 -19.62 10.10 18.03
C THR A 66 -20.92 10.37 17.27
N GLY A 67 -21.89 9.47 17.39
CA GLY A 67 -23.20 9.59 16.75
C GLY A 67 -23.26 9.35 15.25
N LEU A 68 -22.17 8.86 14.63
CA LEU A 68 -22.13 8.49 13.22
C LEU A 68 -21.90 6.99 13.03
N GLY A 69 -22.40 6.47 11.91
CA GLY A 69 -22.11 5.11 11.47
C GLY A 69 -22.47 4.06 12.52
N HIS A 70 -21.45 3.37 13.05
CA HIS A 70 -21.64 2.35 14.09
C HIS A 70 -21.19 2.81 15.48
N SER A 71 -20.81 4.07 15.64
CA SER A 71 -20.44 4.65 16.93
C SER A 71 -21.68 5.02 17.74
N GLY A 72 -21.58 4.87 19.06
CA GLY A 72 -22.62 5.32 19.98
C GLY A 72 -22.69 6.85 20.10
N GLY A 73 -23.67 7.33 20.87
CA GLY A 73 -23.93 8.75 21.07
C GLY A 73 -24.87 9.34 20.02
N GLU A 74 -25.11 10.65 20.10
CA GLU A 74 -26.01 11.39 19.21
C GLU A 74 -25.24 12.53 18.55
N PHE A 75 -25.12 12.53 17.21
CA PHE A 75 -24.31 13.52 16.50
C PHE A 75 -24.81 14.95 16.72
N GLU A 76 -26.14 15.12 16.91
CA GLU A 76 -26.78 16.39 17.25
C GLU A 76 -26.15 17.06 18.49
N ASN A 77 -25.63 16.28 19.44
CA ASN A 77 -25.04 16.75 20.69
C ASN A 77 -23.51 16.99 20.59
N THR A 78 -22.92 16.79 19.42
CA THR A 78 -21.47 16.97 19.20
C THR A 78 -21.14 18.38 18.73
N THR A 79 -19.85 18.75 18.86
CA THR A 79 -19.26 19.97 18.31
C THR A 79 -18.04 19.64 17.47
N PHE A 80 -17.50 20.62 16.73
CA PHE A 80 -16.23 20.40 16.03
C PHE A 80 -15.08 20.16 17.03
N THR A 81 -15.14 20.81 18.19
CA THR A 81 -14.21 20.62 19.30
C THR A 81 -14.30 19.22 19.90
N SER A 82 -15.49 18.69 20.18
CA SER A 82 -15.64 17.34 20.74
C SER A 82 -15.17 16.27 19.76
N ASN A 83 -15.39 16.50 18.47
CA ASN A 83 -14.87 15.66 17.40
C ASN A 83 -13.33 15.65 17.32
N VAL A 84 -12.69 16.78 17.62
CA VAL A 84 -11.23 16.87 17.76
C VAL A 84 -10.75 16.10 19.00
N GLU A 85 -11.54 16.07 20.06
CA GLU A 85 -11.27 15.25 21.26
C GLU A 85 -11.36 13.75 20.94
N ASP A 86 -12.33 13.31 20.13
CA ASP A 86 -12.42 11.92 19.67
C ASP A 86 -11.17 11.49 18.89
N LEU A 87 -10.59 12.39 18.07
CA LEU A 87 -9.30 12.12 17.39
C LEU A 87 -8.15 11.92 18.37
N GLU A 88 -8.11 12.73 19.42
CA GLU A 88 -7.09 12.62 20.46
C GLU A 88 -7.25 11.30 21.23
N LEU A 89 -8.49 10.89 21.52
CA LEU A 89 -8.80 9.61 22.16
C LEU A 89 -8.47 8.42 21.26
N ALA A 90 -8.74 8.51 19.95
CA ALA A 90 -8.34 7.50 18.97
C ALA A 90 -6.81 7.32 18.94
N ALA A 91 -6.06 8.43 18.99
CA ALA A 91 -4.60 8.41 19.03
C ALA A 91 -4.07 7.78 20.33
N LYS A 92 -4.66 8.10 21.48
CA LYS A 92 -4.34 7.47 22.78
C LYS A 92 -4.64 5.98 22.78
N ALA A 93 -5.76 5.58 22.17
CA ALA A 93 -6.15 4.19 22.07
C ALA A 93 -5.19 3.37 21.18
N LEU A 94 -4.63 3.98 20.13
CA LEU A 94 -3.52 3.41 19.35
C LEU A 94 -2.21 3.36 20.14
N GLU A 95 -1.87 4.42 20.87
CA GLU A 95 -0.68 4.48 21.71
C GLU A 95 -0.67 3.38 22.79
N ALA A 96 -1.81 3.12 23.42
CA ALA A 96 -1.99 2.03 24.39
C ALA A 96 -1.70 0.63 23.80
N ARG A 97 -1.78 0.49 22.48
CA ARG A 97 -1.43 -0.74 21.74
C ARG A 97 0.01 -0.76 21.21
N GLY A 98 0.83 0.24 21.56
CA GLY A 98 2.17 0.42 21.00
C GLY A 98 2.17 0.90 19.55
N MET A 99 1.04 1.44 19.07
CA MET A 99 0.84 1.84 17.67
C MET A 99 0.61 3.35 17.53
N ALA A 100 1.23 4.18 18.38
CA ALA A 100 1.05 5.63 18.39
C ALA A 100 1.17 6.23 16.96
N PRO A 101 0.19 7.02 16.49
CA PRO A 101 0.16 7.46 15.11
C PRO A 101 1.27 8.48 14.83
N GLY A 102 2.10 8.19 13.82
CA GLY A 102 3.11 9.11 13.30
C GLY A 102 2.56 10.01 12.18
N LEU A 103 1.46 9.58 11.55
CA LEU A 103 0.80 10.25 10.44
C LEU A 103 -0.66 10.54 10.79
N LEU A 104 -1.11 11.77 10.56
CA LEU A 104 -2.54 12.09 10.52
C LEU A 104 -2.97 12.29 9.07
N ILE A 105 -4.14 11.76 8.72
CA ILE A 105 -4.77 11.98 7.42
C ILE A 105 -6.17 12.51 7.68
N GLY A 106 -6.53 13.59 7.01
CA GLY A 106 -7.86 14.17 7.15
C GLY A 106 -8.48 14.51 5.81
N HIS A 107 -9.72 14.10 5.59
CA HIS A 107 -10.48 14.41 4.38
C HIS A 107 -11.63 15.37 4.68
N SER A 108 -11.83 16.38 3.82
CA SER A 108 -12.87 17.40 3.99
C SER A 108 -12.76 18.07 5.37
N LEU A 109 -13.84 18.21 6.14
CA LEU A 109 -13.81 18.69 7.52
C LEU A 109 -12.85 17.88 8.42
N GLY A 110 -12.63 16.58 8.14
CA GLY A 110 -11.64 15.75 8.82
C GLY A 110 -10.22 16.31 8.67
N GLY A 111 -9.94 16.95 7.52
CA GLY A 111 -8.72 17.71 7.26
C GLY A 111 -8.51 18.88 8.20
N ALA A 112 -9.57 19.65 8.47
CA ALA A 112 -9.54 20.72 9.47
C ALA A 112 -9.30 20.18 10.88
N ALA A 113 -9.95 19.07 11.24
CA ALA A 113 -9.81 18.47 12.56
C ALA A 113 -8.40 17.92 12.80
N VAL A 114 -7.79 17.24 11.80
CA VAL A 114 -6.40 16.76 11.96
C VAL A 114 -5.39 17.90 12.06
N LEU A 115 -5.60 19.01 11.34
CA LEU A 115 -4.76 20.21 11.47
C LEU A 115 -4.83 20.81 12.88
N ARG A 116 -6.02 20.79 13.51
CA ARG A 116 -6.22 21.29 14.87
C ARG A 116 -5.65 20.34 15.94
N VAL A 117 -5.85 19.03 15.79
CA VAL A 117 -5.43 18.05 16.81
C VAL A 117 -3.94 17.74 16.80
N ALA A 118 -3.25 17.91 15.66
CA ALA A 118 -1.89 17.43 15.44
C ALA A 118 -0.90 17.78 16.57
N ARG A 119 -0.96 18.99 17.10
CA ARG A 119 -0.05 19.46 18.16
C ARG A 119 -0.33 18.83 19.53
N ARG A 120 -1.51 18.25 19.72
CA ARG A 120 -1.93 17.55 20.95
C ARG A 120 -1.49 16.09 20.96
N ILE A 121 -0.97 15.57 19.84
CA ILE A 121 -0.53 14.18 19.70
C ILE A 121 1.00 14.16 19.48
N PRO A 122 1.82 13.93 20.52
CA PRO A 122 3.28 14.09 20.44
C PRO A 122 3.98 13.18 19.44
N SER A 123 3.41 12.01 19.12
CA SER A 123 3.96 11.07 18.14
C SER A 123 3.87 11.55 16.69
N VAL A 124 3.03 12.54 16.39
CA VAL A 124 2.76 12.99 15.02
C VAL A 124 3.97 13.70 14.44
N ARG A 125 4.42 13.22 13.28
CA ARG A 125 5.54 13.79 12.51
C ARG A 125 5.10 14.33 11.16
N ALA A 126 3.97 13.84 10.65
CA ALA A 126 3.44 14.18 9.35
C ALA A 126 1.90 14.31 9.37
N VAL A 127 1.37 15.25 8.60
CA VAL A 127 -0.06 15.48 8.41
C VAL A 127 -0.36 15.59 6.92
N ALA A 128 -1.34 14.83 6.45
CA ALA A 128 -1.86 14.91 5.09
C ALA A 128 -3.33 15.35 5.11
N THR A 129 -3.67 16.32 4.29
CA THR A 129 -5.05 16.80 4.13
C THR A 129 -5.53 16.57 2.72
N ILE A 130 -6.79 16.19 2.56
CA ILE A 130 -7.42 15.90 1.27
C ILE A 130 -8.69 16.74 1.19
N GLY A 131 -8.75 17.72 0.29
CA GLY A 131 -9.96 18.53 0.11
C GLY A 131 -10.35 19.35 1.36
N ALA A 132 -9.37 19.75 2.19
CA ALA A 132 -9.64 20.34 3.50
C ALA A 132 -10.02 21.82 3.40
N PRO A 133 -11.01 22.28 4.19
CA PRO A 133 -11.32 23.70 4.30
C PRO A 133 -10.28 24.41 5.20
N PHE A 134 -9.86 25.62 4.81
CA PHE A 134 -9.06 26.48 5.68
C PHE A 134 -9.91 27.13 6.77
N ASP A 135 -11.18 27.35 6.46
CA ASP A 135 -12.17 27.95 7.35
C ASP A 135 -13.34 26.98 7.47
N PRO A 136 -13.38 26.17 8.55
CA PRO A 136 -14.45 25.19 8.77
C PRO A 136 -15.84 25.83 8.83
N GLY A 137 -15.93 27.05 9.38
CA GLY A 137 -17.19 27.79 9.47
C GLY A 137 -17.81 28.08 8.10
N HIS A 138 -16.98 28.37 7.10
CA HIS A 138 -17.46 28.59 5.74
C HIS A 138 -18.04 27.34 5.06
N VAL A 139 -17.71 26.13 5.53
CA VAL A 139 -18.32 24.87 5.04
C VAL A 139 -19.77 24.75 5.45
N THR A 140 -20.19 25.41 6.54
CA THR A 140 -21.61 25.42 6.97
C THR A 140 -22.53 26.07 5.94
N ARG A 141 -22.01 26.85 4.98
CA ARG A 141 -22.79 27.36 3.84
C ARG A 141 -23.31 26.26 2.92
N ASN A 142 -22.65 25.10 2.91
CA ASN A 142 -23.10 23.94 2.14
C ASN A 142 -24.35 23.27 2.80
N PHE A 143 -24.80 23.73 3.97
CA PHE A 143 -26.02 23.27 4.63
C PHE A 143 -27.25 24.05 4.14
N GLU A 144 -27.32 24.37 2.83
CA GLU A 144 -28.28 25.31 2.24
C GLU A 144 -29.72 25.06 2.73
N GLY A 145 -30.35 26.08 3.31
CA GLY A 145 -31.71 26.05 3.88
C GLY A 145 -31.82 25.54 5.32
N ALA A 146 -30.90 24.68 5.77
CA ALA A 146 -30.96 24.09 7.11
C ALA A 146 -30.40 25.02 8.21
N LEU A 147 -29.57 26.01 7.87
CA LEU A 147 -29.00 26.94 8.85
C LEU A 147 -30.07 27.77 9.58
N ASP A 148 -31.11 28.20 8.86
CA ASP A 148 -32.22 28.96 9.44
C ASP A 148 -33.06 28.06 10.35
N GLU A 149 -33.25 26.79 9.96
CA GLU A 149 -33.94 25.80 10.77
C GLU A 149 -33.16 25.47 12.06
N ILE A 150 -31.84 25.28 11.98
CA ILE A 150 -30.95 25.06 13.14
C ILE A 150 -30.99 26.27 14.08
N ALA A 151 -30.96 27.48 13.52
CA ALA A 151 -31.04 28.73 14.29
C ALA A 151 -32.41 28.88 14.99
N ALA A 152 -33.50 28.44 14.38
CA ALA A 152 -34.85 28.52 14.95
C ALA A 152 -35.14 27.38 15.95
N HIS A 153 -34.88 26.13 15.58
CA HIS A 153 -35.34 24.93 16.28
C HIS A 153 -34.25 24.19 17.05
N GLY A 154 -32.99 24.57 16.87
CA GLY A 154 -31.86 24.03 17.63
C GLY A 154 -31.11 22.92 16.90
N ALA A 155 -31.73 22.25 15.94
CA ALA A 155 -31.10 21.27 15.05
C ALA A 155 -31.90 21.12 13.75
N ALA A 156 -31.26 20.59 12.71
CA ALA A 156 -31.93 20.22 11.46
C ALA A 156 -31.23 19.03 10.80
N GLU A 157 -31.92 18.36 9.89
CA GLU A 157 -31.34 17.30 9.07
C GLU A 157 -30.65 17.90 7.84
N VAL A 158 -29.40 17.51 7.59
CA VAL A 158 -28.60 17.95 6.46
C VAL A 158 -28.10 16.73 5.69
N ASN A 159 -28.20 16.77 4.36
CA ASN A 159 -27.65 15.73 3.49
C ASN A 159 -26.20 16.05 3.14
N LEU A 160 -25.25 15.24 3.62
CA LEU A 160 -23.82 15.47 3.41
C LEU A 160 -23.15 14.19 2.94
N GLY A 161 -22.74 14.16 1.67
CA GLY A 161 -22.15 12.95 1.06
C GLY A 161 -23.17 11.84 0.79
N GLY A 162 -24.45 12.19 0.67
CA GLY A 162 -25.53 11.26 0.30
C GLY A 162 -26.21 10.57 1.48
N GLN A 163 -25.93 10.97 2.72
CA GLN A 163 -26.58 10.47 3.94
C GLN A 163 -27.19 11.63 4.74
N PRO A 164 -28.42 11.46 5.27
CA PRO A 164 -29.01 12.44 6.18
C PRO A 164 -28.34 12.37 7.55
N VAL A 165 -27.91 13.51 8.07
CA VAL A 165 -27.31 13.66 9.40
C VAL A 165 -27.98 14.82 10.13
N ARG A 166 -28.36 14.63 11.39
CA ARG A 166 -28.98 15.66 12.21
C ARG A 166 -27.90 16.49 12.91
N ILE A 167 -27.80 17.77 12.56
CA ILE A 167 -26.77 18.70 13.04
C ILE A 167 -27.38 19.67 14.04
N GLY A 168 -26.77 19.78 15.23
CA GLY A 168 -27.17 20.72 16.27
C GLY A 168 -26.58 22.13 16.09
N ARG A 169 -27.22 23.11 16.72
CA ARG A 169 -26.78 24.51 16.74
C ARG A 169 -25.39 24.69 17.34
N ALA A 170 -25.08 23.94 18.40
CA ALA A 170 -23.79 23.97 19.06
C ALA A 170 -22.64 23.63 18.09
N PHE A 171 -22.83 22.64 17.20
CA PHE A 171 -21.86 22.31 16.16
C PHE A 171 -21.62 23.48 15.22
N VAL A 172 -22.70 24.11 14.73
CA VAL A 172 -22.62 25.24 13.78
C VAL A 172 -21.96 26.47 14.41
N GLU A 173 -22.25 26.75 15.68
CA GLU A 173 -21.64 27.87 16.41
C GLU A 173 -20.16 27.62 16.71
N ASP A 174 -19.83 26.42 17.20
CA ASP A 174 -18.45 26.01 17.50
C ASP A 174 -17.59 26.06 16.24
N VAL A 175 -18.00 25.42 15.15
CA VAL A 175 -17.23 25.38 13.89
C VAL A 175 -17.05 26.76 13.24
N LYS A 176 -17.98 27.71 13.48
CA LYS A 176 -17.85 29.11 13.01
C LYS A 176 -16.86 29.93 13.84
N GLY A 177 -16.70 29.61 15.12
CA GLY A 177 -15.72 30.24 16.00
C GLY A 177 -14.29 29.80 15.74
N GLU A 178 -14.10 28.76 14.91
CA GLU A 178 -12.81 28.12 14.71
C GLU A 178 -11.85 28.86 13.79
N ALA A 179 -10.63 29.04 14.27
CA ALA A 179 -9.53 29.64 13.52
C ALA A 179 -8.39 28.63 13.36
N LEU A 180 -8.24 28.07 12.15
CA LEU A 180 -7.15 27.12 11.87
C LEU A 180 -5.79 27.79 11.62
N ALA A 181 -5.76 29.07 11.25
CA ALA A 181 -4.52 29.75 10.88
C ALA A 181 -3.41 29.67 11.96
N PRO A 182 -3.69 29.89 13.27
CA PRO A 182 -2.70 29.75 14.33
C PRO A 182 -2.21 28.30 14.50
N GLU A 183 -3.11 27.34 14.39
CA GLU A 183 -2.77 25.92 14.52
C GLU A 183 -1.89 25.45 13.37
N ILE A 184 -2.23 25.84 12.13
CA ILE A 184 -1.42 25.54 10.94
C ILE A 184 -0.03 26.20 11.04
N ALA A 185 0.04 27.45 11.47
CA ALA A 185 1.32 28.15 11.65
C ALA A 185 2.20 27.53 12.75
N GLY A 186 1.58 26.85 13.72
CA GLY A 186 2.20 26.18 14.86
C GLY A 186 2.37 24.66 14.71
N LEU A 187 2.04 24.07 13.56
CA LEU A 187 1.82 22.62 13.38
C LEU A 187 2.96 21.71 13.85
N LYS A 188 4.23 22.14 13.73
CA LYS A 188 5.45 21.39 14.10
C LYS A 188 5.56 19.97 13.49
N ALA A 189 4.78 19.67 12.45
CA ALA A 189 4.83 18.45 11.66
C ALA A 189 4.96 18.80 10.16
N ALA A 190 5.43 17.85 9.36
CA ALA A 190 5.43 18.01 7.91
C ALA A 190 3.99 18.03 7.39
N LEU A 191 3.69 18.92 6.43
CA LEU A 191 2.34 19.06 5.88
C LEU A 191 2.29 18.70 4.39
N LEU A 192 1.38 17.80 4.01
CA LEU A 192 0.98 17.56 2.64
C LEU A 192 -0.46 18.00 2.44
N VAL A 193 -0.68 18.89 1.49
CA VAL A 193 -2.01 19.35 1.08
C VAL A 193 -2.34 18.74 -0.27
N LEU A 194 -3.38 17.91 -0.35
CA LEU A 194 -3.91 17.36 -1.59
C LEU A 194 -5.28 17.99 -1.87
N HIS A 195 -5.48 18.52 -3.07
CA HIS A 195 -6.76 19.18 -3.41
C HIS A 195 -7.05 19.11 -4.90
N ALA A 196 -8.31 18.89 -5.27
CA ALA A 196 -8.74 18.94 -6.66
C ALA A 196 -9.02 20.40 -7.10
N PRO A 197 -8.46 20.88 -8.23
CA PRO A 197 -8.77 22.21 -8.76
C PRO A 197 -10.25 22.46 -9.07
N ARG A 198 -11.01 21.40 -9.34
CA ARG A 198 -12.44 21.46 -9.69
C ARG A 198 -13.36 21.01 -8.56
N ASP A 199 -12.85 20.97 -7.33
CA ASP A 199 -13.66 20.67 -6.16
C ASP A 199 -14.80 21.68 -6.00
N ALA A 200 -16.03 21.21 -6.19
CA ALA A 200 -17.24 22.03 -6.14
C ALA A 200 -17.76 22.29 -4.71
N VAL A 201 -17.22 21.60 -3.71
CA VAL A 201 -17.68 21.66 -2.32
C VAL A 201 -16.74 22.52 -1.48
N VAL A 202 -15.43 22.31 -1.65
CA VAL A 202 -14.38 23.08 -0.99
C VAL A 202 -13.42 23.56 -2.06
N GLY A 203 -13.53 24.81 -2.48
CA GLY A 203 -12.68 25.36 -3.54
C GLY A 203 -11.19 25.31 -3.20
N ILE A 204 -10.35 25.17 -4.23
CA ILE A 204 -8.88 25.01 -4.14
C ILE A 204 -8.16 26.16 -3.43
N ASP A 205 -8.78 27.35 -3.34
CA ASP A 205 -8.25 28.48 -2.57
C ASP A 205 -8.04 28.13 -1.09
N ASN A 206 -8.82 27.17 -0.55
CA ASN A 206 -8.61 26.65 0.81
C ASN A 206 -7.24 25.96 0.94
N ALA A 207 -6.87 25.10 -0.01
CA ALA A 207 -5.55 24.48 -0.02
C ALA A 207 -4.43 25.52 -0.14
N ALA A 208 -4.61 26.55 -0.97
CA ALA A 208 -3.64 27.65 -1.07
C ALA A 208 -3.47 28.36 0.27
N ARG A 209 -4.57 28.68 0.98
CA ARG A 209 -4.53 29.33 2.30
C ARG A 209 -3.89 28.43 3.36
N ILE A 210 -4.21 27.13 3.39
CA ILE A 210 -3.57 26.15 4.29
C ILE A 210 -2.06 26.11 4.02
N PHE A 211 -1.67 26.00 2.75
CA PHE A 211 -0.26 25.93 2.35
C PHE A 211 0.49 27.23 2.71
N VAL A 212 -0.11 28.40 2.50
CA VAL A 212 0.51 29.69 2.84
C VAL A 212 0.66 29.85 4.36
N ALA A 213 -0.34 29.50 5.15
CA ALA A 213 -0.30 29.60 6.61
C ALA A 213 0.73 28.65 7.26
N ALA A 214 1.02 27.51 6.64
CA ALA A 214 1.96 26.53 7.16
C ALA A 214 3.42 26.98 7.05
N LYS A 215 4.27 26.49 7.96
CA LYS A 215 5.74 26.60 7.83
C LYS A 215 6.30 25.36 7.14
N HIS A 216 7.54 25.44 6.65
CA HIS A 216 8.21 24.25 6.10
C HIS A 216 8.53 23.21 7.20
N PRO A 217 8.55 21.90 6.86
CA PRO A 217 8.34 21.34 5.52
C PRO A 217 6.85 21.23 5.15
N LYS A 218 6.50 21.72 3.95
CA LYS A 218 5.14 21.73 3.42
C LYS A 218 5.14 21.42 1.92
N SER A 219 4.13 20.70 1.44
CA SER A 219 3.97 20.25 0.05
C SER A 219 2.52 20.42 -0.38
N PHE A 220 2.30 20.72 -1.66
CA PHE A 220 0.97 20.82 -2.27
C PHE A 220 0.93 19.95 -3.53
N VAL A 221 -0.11 19.13 -3.66
CA VAL A 221 -0.35 18.24 -4.81
C VAL A 221 -1.78 18.41 -5.28
N THR A 222 -1.96 18.63 -6.59
CA THR A 222 -3.28 18.71 -7.19
C THR A 222 -3.80 17.32 -7.56
N LEU A 223 -5.09 17.06 -7.32
CA LEU A 223 -5.73 15.77 -7.65
C LEU A 223 -6.40 15.73 -9.04
N GLY A 224 -6.01 16.64 -9.95
CA GLY A 224 -6.55 16.70 -11.30
C GLY A 224 -8.08 16.89 -11.33
N ASP A 225 -8.78 16.02 -12.07
CA ASP A 225 -10.24 16.07 -12.22
C ASP A 225 -11.02 15.28 -11.15
N ALA A 226 -10.38 14.93 -10.03
CA ALA A 226 -11.08 14.28 -8.91
C ALA A 226 -12.23 15.16 -8.37
N ASP A 227 -13.31 14.51 -7.95
CA ASP A 227 -14.38 15.18 -7.21
C ASP A 227 -14.03 15.31 -5.71
N HIS A 228 -14.85 16.05 -4.96
CA HIS A 228 -14.60 16.30 -3.53
C HIS A 228 -14.46 15.00 -2.72
N LEU A 229 -15.24 13.97 -3.05
CA LEU A 229 -15.30 12.71 -2.32
C LEU A 229 -14.31 11.65 -2.82
N ILE A 230 -13.53 11.96 -3.87
CA ILE A 230 -12.58 11.06 -4.53
C ILE A 230 -13.26 9.73 -4.88
N THR A 231 -14.38 9.81 -5.58
CA THR A 231 -15.23 8.65 -5.89
C THR A 231 -14.53 7.64 -6.81
N ARG A 232 -13.73 8.13 -7.75
CA ARG A 232 -12.97 7.30 -8.70
C ARG A 232 -11.83 6.57 -8.00
N ALA A 233 -11.70 5.26 -8.29
CA ALA A 233 -10.68 4.41 -7.69
C ALA A 233 -9.25 4.90 -7.99
N SER A 234 -9.00 5.31 -9.24
CA SER A 234 -7.68 5.82 -9.67
C SER A 234 -7.21 7.04 -8.88
N ASP A 235 -8.12 7.95 -8.55
CA ASP A 235 -7.77 9.17 -7.80
C ASP A 235 -7.46 8.85 -6.34
N ALA A 236 -8.20 7.91 -5.74
CA ALA A 236 -7.95 7.44 -4.38
C ALA A 236 -6.61 6.67 -4.29
N GLU A 237 -6.29 5.87 -5.30
CA GLU A 237 -5.00 5.16 -5.39
C GLU A 237 -3.85 6.15 -5.57
N TYR A 238 -3.98 7.12 -6.47
CA TYR A 238 -2.99 8.18 -6.65
C TYR A 238 -2.75 8.97 -5.36
N ALA A 239 -3.82 9.43 -4.68
CA ALA A 239 -3.69 10.13 -3.41
C ALA A 239 -2.96 9.28 -2.36
N ALA A 240 -3.28 7.99 -2.28
CA ALA A 240 -2.64 7.08 -1.32
C ALA A 240 -1.16 6.83 -1.61
N GLU A 241 -0.79 6.64 -2.88
CA GLU A 241 0.60 6.47 -3.30
C GLU A 241 1.42 7.73 -3.01
N VAL A 242 0.89 8.90 -3.35
CA VAL A 242 1.53 10.19 -3.03
C VAL A 242 1.74 10.33 -1.52
N ILE A 243 0.72 10.03 -0.71
CA ILE A 243 0.83 10.10 0.76
C ILE A 243 1.87 9.10 1.27
N ALA A 244 1.82 7.84 0.82
CA ALA A 244 2.76 6.79 1.23
C ALA A 244 4.21 7.19 0.93
N THR A 245 4.48 7.58 -0.32
CA THR A 245 5.80 7.96 -0.79
C THR A 245 6.29 9.22 -0.07
N TRP A 246 5.45 10.25 0.05
CA TRP A 246 5.82 11.48 0.76
C TRP A 246 6.11 11.23 2.24
N ALA A 247 5.34 10.36 2.90
CA ALA A 247 5.51 10.03 4.31
C ALA A 247 6.85 9.34 4.62
N THR A 248 7.46 8.62 3.67
CA THR A 248 8.79 7.99 3.83
C THR A 248 9.88 8.96 4.25
N ARG A 249 9.72 10.26 3.94
CA ARG A 249 10.72 11.29 4.28
C ARG A 249 10.69 11.70 5.75
N TYR A 250 9.57 11.48 6.43
CA TYR A 250 9.28 11.99 7.77
C TYR A 250 8.98 10.90 8.80
N LEU A 251 8.56 9.73 8.33
CA LEU A 251 8.36 8.52 9.13
C LEU A 251 9.50 7.55 8.90
N ASP A 252 9.87 6.79 9.92
CA ASP A 252 10.84 5.71 9.79
C ASP A 252 10.17 4.49 9.16
N LEU A 253 10.01 4.52 7.82
CA LEU A 253 9.46 3.41 7.05
C LEU A 253 10.56 2.44 6.58
N GLN A 254 11.66 2.34 7.33
CA GLN A 254 12.71 1.37 7.01
C GLN A 254 12.18 -0.03 7.23
N LYS A 255 12.04 -0.77 6.12
CA LYS A 255 11.85 -2.22 6.20
C LYS A 255 13.03 -2.80 6.98
N PRO A 256 12.80 -3.80 7.85
CA PRO A 256 13.88 -4.53 8.50
C PRO A 256 14.91 -4.92 7.44
N ALA A 257 16.20 -4.73 7.76
CA ALA A 257 17.26 -5.16 6.85
C ALA A 257 17.03 -6.64 6.51
N PRO A 258 17.16 -7.04 5.23
CA PRO A 258 17.12 -8.45 4.90
C PRO A 258 18.18 -9.18 5.74
N PRO A 259 17.99 -10.49 6.00
CA PRO A 259 18.99 -11.29 6.71
C PRO A 259 20.38 -11.06 6.11
N PRO A 260 21.47 -11.20 6.89
CA PRO A 260 22.82 -11.07 6.36
C PRO A 260 22.94 -11.95 5.10
N GLY A 261 23.25 -11.30 3.97
CA GLY A 261 23.38 -11.96 2.69
C GLY A 261 24.35 -13.14 2.75
N ALA A 262 24.27 -14.04 1.77
CA ALA A 262 25.18 -15.16 1.72
C ALA A 262 26.62 -14.67 1.42
N PRO A 263 27.67 -15.34 1.91
CA PRO A 263 29.02 -15.12 1.40
C PRO A 263 29.09 -15.29 -0.12
N GLU A 264 30.02 -14.61 -0.78
CA GLU A 264 30.26 -14.79 -2.23
C GLU A 264 30.41 -16.27 -2.58
N GLY A 265 29.69 -16.74 -3.61
CA GLY A 265 29.69 -18.15 -4.02
C GLY A 265 28.77 -19.07 -3.22
N VAL A 266 28.08 -18.57 -2.18
CA VAL A 266 27.07 -19.31 -1.44
C VAL A 266 25.68 -18.85 -1.87
N VAL A 267 24.77 -19.81 -2.09
CA VAL A 267 23.33 -19.56 -2.16
C VAL A 267 22.74 -19.96 -0.82
N ARG A 268 22.19 -18.99 -0.08
CA ARG A 268 21.48 -19.22 1.17
C ARG A 268 19.98 -19.12 0.91
N VAL A 269 19.26 -20.14 1.35
CA VAL A 269 17.79 -20.15 1.39
C VAL A 269 17.38 -20.17 2.86
N THR A 270 16.43 -19.32 3.23
CA THR A 270 15.89 -19.26 4.59
C THR A 270 14.37 -19.18 4.52
N GLU A 271 13.70 -19.89 5.41
CA GLU A 271 12.25 -19.80 5.55
C GLU A 271 11.85 -18.35 5.89
N ALA A 272 10.95 -17.78 5.10
CA ALA A 272 10.43 -16.42 5.31
C ALA A 272 9.03 -16.43 5.94
N ASP A 273 8.31 -17.55 5.83
CA ASP A 273 7.00 -17.78 6.43
C ASP A 273 6.92 -19.22 6.94
N ALA A 274 6.86 -19.38 8.27
CA ALA A 274 6.78 -20.70 8.90
C ALA A 274 5.41 -21.38 8.75
N GLU A 275 4.37 -20.63 8.34
CA GLU A 275 3.04 -21.17 8.08
C GLU A 275 2.79 -21.40 6.58
N GLY A 276 3.74 -21.04 5.72
CA GLY A 276 3.64 -21.11 4.26
C GLY A 276 4.86 -21.72 3.58
N PHE A 277 4.97 -21.52 2.27
CA PHE A 277 6.11 -22.00 1.47
C PHE A 277 7.09 -20.89 1.06
N LEU A 278 6.89 -19.66 1.53
CA LEU A 278 7.71 -18.52 1.14
C LEU A 278 9.14 -18.66 1.67
N GLN A 279 10.12 -18.56 0.77
CA GLN A 279 11.54 -18.64 1.07
C GLN A 279 12.28 -17.38 0.62
N ASP A 280 13.25 -16.98 1.41
CA ASP A 280 14.21 -15.90 1.15
C ASP A 280 15.50 -16.48 0.53
N ILE A 281 15.81 -16.12 -0.72
CA ILE A 281 17.01 -16.60 -1.43
C ILE A 281 18.02 -15.46 -1.58
N ASN A 282 19.24 -15.69 -1.07
CA ASN A 282 20.38 -14.79 -1.23
C ASN A 282 21.52 -15.51 -1.94
N SER A 283 21.99 -14.97 -3.07
CA SER A 283 23.20 -15.44 -3.77
C SER A 283 24.31 -14.40 -3.64
N GLY A 284 25.28 -14.70 -2.79
CA GLY A 284 26.26 -13.71 -2.37
C GLY A 284 25.63 -12.52 -1.62
N PRO A 285 26.38 -11.41 -1.49
CA PRO A 285 25.93 -10.25 -0.71
C PRO A 285 24.96 -9.32 -1.46
N ARG A 286 24.70 -9.56 -2.76
CA ARG A 286 24.01 -8.59 -3.63
C ARG A 286 22.78 -9.11 -4.37
N HIS A 287 22.66 -10.42 -4.56
CA HIS A 287 21.54 -10.98 -5.34
C HIS A 287 20.51 -11.58 -4.40
N HIS A 288 19.27 -11.12 -4.54
CA HIS A 288 18.14 -11.49 -3.70
C HIS A 288 16.95 -11.88 -4.58
N ALA A 289 16.26 -12.94 -4.19
CA ALA A 289 15.04 -13.42 -4.84
C ALA A 289 14.13 -14.10 -3.81
N LEU A 290 12.84 -14.22 -4.15
CA LEU A 290 11.88 -15.03 -3.38
C LEU A 290 11.59 -16.33 -4.13
N ALA A 291 11.51 -17.42 -3.38
CA ALA A 291 10.90 -18.66 -3.84
C ALA A 291 9.57 -18.88 -3.13
N ASP A 292 8.58 -19.38 -3.85
CA ASP A 292 7.26 -19.67 -3.31
C ASP A 292 6.54 -20.69 -4.18
N GLU A 293 5.44 -21.25 -3.69
CA GLU A 293 4.54 -22.08 -4.49
C GLU A 293 3.32 -21.27 -4.96
N PRO A 294 2.67 -21.67 -6.07
CA PRO A 294 1.40 -21.09 -6.48
C PRO A 294 0.31 -21.25 -5.42
N LEU A 295 -0.69 -20.36 -5.44
CA LEU A 295 -1.86 -20.44 -4.55
C LEU A 295 -2.55 -21.82 -4.55
N ALA A 296 -2.59 -22.48 -5.71
CA ALA A 296 -3.20 -23.81 -5.88
C ALA A 296 -2.50 -24.93 -5.09
N TYR A 297 -1.24 -24.70 -4.68
CA TYR A 297 -0.42 -25.63 -3.91
C TYR A 297 -0.17 -25.13 -2.48
N GLY A 298 -0.88 -24.09 -2.04
CA GLY A 298 -0.81 -23.55 -0.68
C GLY A 298 0.28 -22.52 -0.44
N GLY A 299 1.00 -22.07 -1.49
CA GLY A 299 1.91 -20.93 -1.38
C GLY A 299 1.19 -19.60 -1.58
N THR A 300 1.95 -18.50 -1.65
CA THR A 300 1.39 -17.15 -1.81
C THR A 300 1.59 -16.55 -3.20
N ASP A 301 2.22 -17.29 -4.12
CA ASP A 301 2.60 -16.84 -5.46
C ASP A 301 3.48 -15.55 -5.45
N SER A 302 4.27 -15.37 -4.38
CA SER A 302 5.12 -14.18 -4.20
C SER A 302 6.52 -14.33 -4.82
N GLY A 303 6.85 -15.51 -5.35
CA GLY A 303 8.16 -15.85 -5.91
C GLY A 303 8.07 -17.00 -6.90
N MET A 304 9.16 -17.34 -7.58
CA MET A 304 9.18 -18.50 -8.49
C MET A 304 9.15 -19.80 -7.68
N SER A 305 8.54 -20.85 -8.22
CA SER A 305 8.65 -22.18 -7.65
C SER A 305 10.07 -22.74 -7.74
N PRO A 306 10.45 -23.74 -6.92
CA PRO A 306 11.75 -24.39 -7.02
C PRO A 306 12.05 -24.92 -8.44
N TYR A 307 11.07 -25.52 -9.12
CA TYR A 307 11.21 -25.93 -10.52
C TYR A 307 11.26 -24.75 -11.49
N GLY A 308 10.64 -23.63 -11.14
CA GLY A 308 10.83 -22.34 -11.83
C GLY A 308 12.29 -21.88 -11.80
N PHE A 309 12.99 -22.01 -10.65
CA PHE A 309 14.42 -21.72 -10.56
C PHE A 309 15.29 -22.67 -11.40
N LEU A 310 15.00 -23.97 -11.41
CA LEU A 310 15.70 -24.93 -12.28
C LEU A 310 15.49 -24.59 -13.76
N SER A 311 14.25 -24.30 -14.15
CA SER A 311 13.88 -23.92 -15.51
C SER A 311 14.55 -22.61 -15.94
N ALA A 312 14.58 -21.62 -15.05
CA ALA A 312 15.28 -20.35 -15.27
C ALA A 312 16.78 -20.56 -15.46
N GLY A 313 17.41 -21.41 -14.64
CA GLY A 313 18.82 -21.78 -14.76
C GLY A 313 19.13 -22.45 -16.11
N LEU A 314 18.30 -23.39 -16.54
CA LEU A 314 18.44 -24.08 -17.83
C LEU A 314 18.27 -23.10 -19.01
N GLY A 315 17.23 -22.27 -18.98
CA GLY A 315 16.95 -21.28 -20.02
C GLY A 315 18.07 -20.24 -20.15
N ALA A 316 18.51 -19.68 -19.02
CA ALA A 316 19.61 -18.72 -18.97
C ALA A 316 20.92 -19.31 -19.52
N CYS A 317 21.32 -20.48 -19.03
CA CYS A 317 22.55 -21.15 -19.46
C CYS A 317 22.53 -21.48 -20.96
N THR A 318 21.38 -21.91 -21.48
CA THR A 318 21.17 -22.18 -22.90
C THR A 318 21.36 -20.91 -23.73
N SER A 319 20.64 -19.84 -23.41
CA SER A 319 20.73 -18.56 -24.14
C SER A 319 22.15 -17.99 -24.13
N MET A 320 22.84 -18.03 -22.98
CA MET A 320 24.23 -17.60 -22.86
C MET A 320 25.16 -18.43 -23.76
N THR A 321 24.98 -19.75 -23.81
CA THR A 321 25.82 -20.65 -24.62
C THR A 321 25.64 -20.40 -26.12
N ILE A 322 24.40 -20.24 -26.58
CA ILE A 322 24.07 -19.89 -27.97
C ILE A 322 24.72 -18.55 -28.33
N ARG A 323 24.52 -17.52 -27.49
CA ARG A 323 25.08 -16.18 -27.71
C ARG A 323 26.61 -16.20 -27.77
N MET A 324 27.24 -16.92 -26.84
CA MET A 324 28.69 -17.08 -26.79
C MET A 324 29.21 -17.72 -28.09
N TYR A 325 28.55 -18.78 -28.58
CA TYR A 325 28.95 -19.46 -29.81
C TYR A 325 28.80 -18.57 -31.04
N ALA A 326 27.67 -17.89 -31.19
CA ALA A 326 27.43 -16.94 -32.29
C ALA A 326 28.49 -15.83 -32.31
N ARG A 327 28.83 -15.25 -31.16
CA ARG A 327 29.91 -14.25 -31.04
C ARG A 327 31.26 -14.79 -31.50
N ARG A 328 31.62 -16.01 -31.08
CA ARG A 328 32.89 -16.65 -31.47
C ARG A 328 32.97 -16.92 -32.98
N LYS A 329 31.83 -17.15 -33.62
CA LYS A 329 31.72 -17.38 -35.06
C LYS A 329 31.45 -16.12 -35.87
N GLU A 330 31.33 -14.97 -35.20
CA GLU A 330 31.00 -13.68 -35.80
C GLU A 330 29.68 -13.72 -36.60
N TRP A 331 28.71 -14.51 -36.12
CA TRP A 331 27.40 -14.63 -36.76
C TRP A 331 26.44 -13.51 -36.32
N PRO A 332 25.63 -12.94 -37.24
CA PRO A 332 24.72 -11.82 -36.98
C PRO A 332 23.44 -12.28 -36.26
N LEU A 333 23.61 -12.75 -35.03
CA LEU A 333 22.52 -13.10 -34.13
C LEU A 333 22.04 -11.82 -33.42
N ASP A 334 20.77 -11.46 -33.55
CA ASP A 334 20.20 -10.27 -32.91
C ASP A 334 19.67 -10.61 -31.52
N HIS A 335 18.81 -11.64 -31.41
CA HIS A 335 18.18 -12.01 -30.15
C HIS A 335 18.02 -13.53 -29.98
N VAL A 336 18.02 -13.98 -28.72
CA VAL A 336 17.74 -15.37 -28.32
C VAL A 336 16.79 -15.35 -27.14
N ARG A 337 15.63 -16.00 -27.31
CA ARG A 337 14.67 -16.27 -26.23
C ARG A 337 14.57 -17.77 -26.02
N VAL A 338 14.45 -18.21 -24.77
CA VAL A 338 14.33 -19.62 -24.40
C VAL A 338 13.19 -19.76 -23.41
N ASP A 339 12.14 -20.46 -23.83
CA ASP A 339 11.03 -20.82 -22.96
C ASP A 339 11.29 -22.23 -22.43
N VAL A 340 11.08 -22.45 -21.12
CA VAL A 340 11.27 -23.75 -20.46
C VAL A 340 10.04 -24.07 -19.63
N CYS A 341 9.47 -25.25 -19.84
CA CYS A 341 8.40 -25.83 -19.03
C CYS A 341 8.90 -27.10 -18.35
N HIS A 342 8.35 -27.41 -17.17
CA HIS A 342 8.63 -28.64 -16.43
C HIS A 342 7.32 -29.40 -16.20
N ASP A 343 7.34 -30.69 -16.52
CA ASP A 343 6.23 -31.62 -16.36
C ASP A 343 6.72 -32.93 -15.73
N LYS A 344 5.82 -33.62 -15.01
CA LYS A 344 6.08 -34.99 -14.53
C LYS A 344 5.44 -35.99 -15.49
N VAL A 345 6.25 -36.78 -16.18
CA VAL A 345 5.76 -37.72 -17.20
C VAL A 345 5.99 -39.18 -16.76
N HIS A 346 5.07 -40.07 -17.15
CA HIS A 346 5.17 -41.49 -16.87
C HIS A 346 6.30 -42.10 -17.73
N ALA A 347 7.17 -42.87 -17.10
CA ALA A 347 8.37 -43.43 -17.73
C ALA A 347 8.10 -44.27 -19.00
N GLN A 348 6.91 -44.89 -19.09
CA GLN A 348 6.50 -45.70 -20.23
C GLN A 348 6.35 -44.89 -21.52
N ASP A 349 6.13 -43.58 -21.44
CA ASP A 349 6.01 -42.67 -22.58
C ASP A 349 7.35 -42.02 -22.94
N ALA A 350 8.39 -42.18 -22.11
CA ALA A 350 9.71 -41.55 -22.26
C ALA A 350 10.77 -42.44 -22.97
N GLY A 351 10.38 -43.62 -23.47
CA GLY A 351 11.22 -44.46 -24.33
C GLY A 351 12.29 -45.32 -23.63
N ASP A 352 12.44 -45.24 -22.30
CA ASP A 352 13.41 -46.05 -21.54
C ASP A 352 12.76 -46.80 -20.35
N ALA A 353 13.19 -48.05 -20.18
CA ALA A 353 12.63 -49.05 -19.27
C ALA A 353 13.02 -48.85 -17.79
N SER A 354 12.64 -47.71 -17.19
CA SER A 354 12.69 -47.49 -15.74
C SER A 354 11.28 -47.28 -15.18
N PRO A 355 10.87 -47.87 -14.04
CA PRO A 355 9.51 -47.73 -13.52
C PRO A 355 9.19 -46.39 -12.82
N ALA A 356 10.06 -45.38 -12.89
CA ALA A 356 9.94 -44.11 -12.15
C ALA A 356 9.47 -42.95 -13.04
N LYS A 357 8.54 -42.10 -12.54
CA LYS A 357 8.17 -40.84 -13.20
C LYS A 357 9.43 -40.03 -13.50
N VAL A 358 9.61 -39.61 -14.76
CA VAL A 358 10.76 -38.82 -15.19
C VAL A 358 10.36 -37.34 -15.15
N ASP A 359 11.21 -36.52 -14.53
CA ASP A 359 11.10 -35.06 -14.63
C ASP A 359 11.48 -34.64 -16.05
N GLN A 360 10.52 -34.12 -16.81
CA GLN A 360 10.72 -33.69 -18.19
C GLN A 360 10.77 -32.17 -18.25
N PHE A 361 11.87 -31.63 -18.78
CA PHE A 361 11.97 -30.22 -19.13
C PHE A 361 11.82 -30.05 -20.64
N THR A 362 10.81 -29.30 -21.06
CA THR A 362 10.60 -28.97 -22.48
C THR A 362 11.11 -27.56 -22.74
N ARG A 363 12.04 -27.43 -23.69
CA ARG A 363 12.66 -26.15 -24.05
C ARG A 363 12.28 -25.75 -25.48
N VAL A 364 11.84 -24.51 -25.67
CA VAL A 364 11.60 -23.90 -26.98
C VAL A 364 12.55 -22.73 -27.17
N VAL A 365 13.38 -22.78 -28.21
CA VAL A 365 14.41 -21.77 -28.49
C VAL A 365 14.02 -20.94 -29.70
N TYR A 366 13.98 -19.62 -29.54
CA TYR A 366 13.70 -18.66 -30.60
C TYR A 366 14.98 -17.90 -30.95
N ILE A 367 15.31 -17.83 -32.24
CA ILE A 367 16.54 -17.26 -32.77
C ILE A 367 16.18 -16.18 -33.79
N GLU A 368 16.60 -14.94 -33.55
CA GLU A 368 16.38 -13.79 -34.42
C GLU A 368 17.72 -13.25 -34.93
N GLY A 369 17.78 -12.89 -36.21
CA GLY A 369 19.00 -12.42 -36.88
C GLY A 369 19.09 -12.83 -38.35
N ASP A 370 20.00 -12.20 -39.10
CA ASP A 370 20.30 -12.51 -40.51
C ASP A 370 21.15 -13.78 -40.64
N LEU A 371 20.57 -14.90 -40.21
CA LEU A 371 21.22 -16.20 -40.11
C LEU A 371 20.66 -17.14 -41.17
N SER A 372 21.57 -17.80 -41.89
CA SER A 372 21.25 -18.94 -42.75
C SER A 372 20.65 -20.10 -41.95
N ASP A 373 19.94 -20.99 -42.64
CA ASP A 373 19.33 -22.18 -42.02
C ASP A 373 20.38 -23.08 -41.36
N ASP A 374 21.57 -23.23 -41.97
CA ASP A 374 22.69 -23.99 -41.40
C ASP A 374 23.20 -23.37 -40.09
N GLN A 375 23.29 -22.04 -40.03
CA GLN A 375 23.67 -21.34 -38.79
C GLN A 375 22.60 -21.53 -37.71
N ARG A 376 21.32 -21.46 -38.07
CA ARG A 376 20.20 -21.68 -37.13
C ARG A 376 20.20 -23.09 -36.58
N ALA A 377 20.28 -24.10 -37.46
CA ALA A 377 20.37 -25.50 -37.06
C ALA A 377 21.58 -25.73 -36.14
N ARG A 378 22.73 -25.15 -36.48
CA ARG A 378 23.92 -25.29 -35.65
C ARG A 378 23.79 -24.62 -34.29
N LEU A 379 23.13 -23.47 -34.19
CA LEU A 379 22.87 -22.80 -32.91
C LEU A 379 21.92 -23.63 -32.03
N LEU A 380 20.92 -24.29 -32.62
CA LEU A 380 20.05 -25.22 -31.90
C LEU A 380 20.81 -26.42 -31.35
N GLU A 381 21.70 -27.04 -32.13
CA GLU A 381 22.57 -28.12 -31.62
C GLU A 381 23.49 -27.67 -30.47
N ILE A 382 23.90 -26.40 -30.46
CA ILE A 382 24.72 -25.83 -29.39
C ILE A 382 23.90 -25.60 -28.12
N ALA A 383 22.57 -25.44 -28.22
CA ALA A 383 21.68 -25.28 -27.08
C ALA A 383 21.78 -26.46 -26.09
N ASP A 384 21.95 -27.68 -26.59
CA ASP A 384 22.09 -28.92 -25.81
C ASP A 384 23.47 -29.09 -25.15
N ARG A 385 24.40 -28.16 -25.38
CA ARG A 385 25.77 -28.26 -24.85
C ARG A 385 26.03 -27.36 -23.66
N CYS A 386 25.02 -26.64 -23.17
CA CYS A 386 25.17 -25.73 -22.04
C CYS A 386 25.47 -26.50 -20.74
N PRO A 387 26.29 -25.96 -19.83
CA PRO A 387 26.65 -26.64 -18.58
C PRO A 387 25.45 -27.14 -17.75
N VAL A 388 24.39 -26.33 -17.60
CA VAL A 388 23.21 -26.72 -16.80
C VAL A 388 22.45 -27.88 -17.43
N HIS A 389 22.32 -27.91 -18.77
CA HIS A 389 21.74 -29.04 -19.50
C HIS A 389 22.48 -30.34 -19.15
N ARG A 390 23.82 -30.32 -19.23
CA ARG A 390 24.62 -31.50 -18.89
C ARG A 390 24.46 -31.92 -17.43
N THR A 391 24.31 -30.98 -16.51
CA THR A 391 24.07 -31.29 -15.09
C THR A 391 22.71 -31.95 -14.87
N LEU A 392 21.66 -31.54 -15.61
CA LEU A 392 20.32 -32.13 -15.49
C LEU A 392 20.23 -33.52 -16.12
N GLU A 393 20.94 -33.77 -17.23
CA GLU A 393 21.01 -35.10 -17.86
C GLU A 393 22.02 -36.04 -17.17
N ALA A 394 22.98 -35.50 -16.42
CA ALA A 394 23.93 -36.28 -15.65
C ALA A 394 23.41 -36.61 -14.25
N THR A 395 23.99 -37.64 -13.62
CA THR A 395 23.71 -37.97 -12.22
C THR A 395 24.46 -37.01 -11.29
N SER A 396 23.73 -36.12 -10.61
CA SER A 396 24.29 -35.24 -9.57
C SER A 396 24.34 -35.95 -8.21
N GLN A 397 25.41 -35.75 -7.45
CA GLN A 397 25.51 -36.25 -6.06
C GLN A 397 25.17 -35.13 -5.07
N ILE A 398 24.16 -35.35 -4.22
CA ILE A 398 23.78 -34.44 -3.15
C ILE A 398 24.33 -34.98 -1.83
N VAL A 399 25.11 -34.18 -1.12
CA VAL A 399 25.69 -34.54 0.18
C VAL A 399 25.11 -33.64 1.27
N THR A 400 24.40 -34.23 2.22
CA THR A 400 23.78 -33.50 3.34
C THR A 400 24.65 -33.58 4.59
N ARG A 401 24.86 -32.44 5.26
CA ARG A 401 25.61 -32.33 6.53
C ARG A 401 24.86 -31.38 7.47
N ALA A 402 24.90 -31.68 8.78
CA ALA A 402 24.48 -30.71 9.80
C ALA A 402 25.58 -29.63 9.92
N GLY A 403 25.17 -28.36 9.95
CA GLY A 403 26.05 -27.19 9.96
C GLY A 403 25.94 -26.36 11.23
#